data_AF-A0A934TYQ8-F1
#
_entry.id   AF-A0A934TYQ8-F1
#
_cell.length_a   1.000
_cell.length_b   1.000
_cell.length_c   1.000
_cell.angle_alpha   90.00
_cell.angle_beta   90.00
_cell.angle_gamma   90.00
#
_symmetry.space_group_name_H-M   'P 1'
#
loop_
_entity.id
_entity.type
_entity.pdbx_description
1 polymer ?
#
loop_
_entity_poly.entity_id
_entity_poly.type
_entity_poly.pdbx_seq_one_letter_code
_entity_poly.pdbx_strand_id
1 'polypeptide(L)'
;MKKLFGGINLTWPRVIIGAVIAGVVTAVFAIVPIFLNTSFHTITATFEVWILFGIFIIMNSKSNLDSALKCFVFFLISQPLVYLIQVPFSSMGWGLFGYYGYWFIWTLLCFPMGFVGYYMKKDKWWGYLILLPMILLTGMSYMNYFSDCQFSFPRYILITLFCAAAMILYPVCIFRDKRIRITGAAIGAAAVVTLTVICLLNPPVYSTDILSSSEETPLDDTYTVAIEDSSYGDIKIVYMEEIEDYMVHADLKKSGETSFTLKAPDGKTREFGLTIERNTYEVTEK
;
A
#
# COMPACT_ATOMS: atom_id res chain seq x y z
N MET A 1 -6.72 26.41 -0.28
CA MET A 1 -5.64 25.56 -0.84
C MET A 1 -4.46 26.30 -1.47
N LYS A 2 -4.61 27.46 -2.16
CA LYS A 2 -3.47 28.22 -2.75
C LYS A 2 -2.31 28.57 -1.79
N LYS A 3 -2.57 28.59 -0.47
CA LYS A 3 -1.54 28.85 0.56
C LYS A 3 -0.64 27.63 0.84
N LEU A 4 -1.08 26.40 0.55
CA LEU A 4 -0.37 25.18 0.95
C LEU A 4 0.91 24.95 0.14
N PHE A 5 0.90 25.27 -1.16
CA PHE A 5 2.05 25.10 -2.07
C PHE A 5 2.59 26.46 -2.51
N GLY A 6 3.67 26.92 -1.86
CA GLY A 6 4.35 28.18 -2.17
C GLY A 6 3.83 29.40 -1.42
N GLY A 7 2.94 29.22 -0.43
CA GLY A 7 2.42 30.28 0.43
C GLY A 7 2.94 30.25 1.87
N ILE A 8 3.77 29.27 2.23
CA ILE A 8 4.28 29.08 3.59
C ILE A 8 5.77 29.43 3.64
N ASN A 9 6.17 30.26 4.60
CA ASN A 9 7.58 30.45 4.91
C ASN A 9 8.11 29.22 5.64
N LEU A 10 8.65 28.27 4.88
CA LEU A 10 9.20 27.02 5.41
C LEU A 10 10.62 27.26 5.93
N THR A 11 10.75 27.49 7.24
CA THR A 11 12.04 27.67 7.91
C THR A 11 12.64 26.33 8.33
N TRP A 12 13.95 26.29 8.58
CA TRP A 12 14.65 25.07 9.04
C TRP A 12 14.03 24.45 10.30
N PRO A 13 13.69 25.21 11.37
CA PRO A 13 13.02 24.63 12.53
C PRO A 13 11.70 23.95 12.19
N ARG A 14 10.91 24.52 11.25
CA ARG A 14 9.62 23.93 10.83
C ARG A 14 9.82 22.62 10.07
N VAL A 15 10.87 22.52 9.25
CA VAL A 15 11.21 21.28 8.54
C VAL A 15 11.61 20.19 9.53
N ILE A 16 12.47 20.51 10.49
CA ILE A 16 12.93 19.55 11.52
C ILE A 16 11.76 19.08 12.37
N ILE A 17 10.93 20.00 12.88
CA ILE A 17 9.73 19.66 13.67
C ILE A 17 8.77 18.79 12.85
N GLY A 18 8.52 19.16 11.59
CA GLY A 18 7.68 18.39 10.69
C GLY A 18 8.21 16.97 10.44
N ALA A 19 9.52 16.82 10.27
CA ALA A 19 10.16 15.52 10.07
C ALA A 19 10.03 14.61 11.30
N VAL A 20 10.23 15.18 12.49
CA VAL A 20 10.03 14.45 13.76
C VAL A 20 8.57 14.01 13.90
N ILE A 21 7.61 14.91 13.68
CA ILE A 21 6.18 14.58 13.76
C ILE A 21 5.82 13.48 12.75
N ALA A 22 6.25 13.61 11.50
CA ALA A 22 5.99 12.61 10.47
C ALA A 22 6.56 11.23 10.84
N GLY A 23 7.80 11.19 11.37
CA GLY A 23 8.41 9.95 11.84
C GLY A 23 7.68 9.32 13.01
N VAL A 24 7.35 10.12 14.04
CA VAL A 24 6.61 9.64 15.23
C VAL A 24 5.22 9.13 14.86
N VAL A 25 4.45 9.90 14.10
CA VAL A 25 3.07 9.51 13.72
C VAL A 25 3.08 8.24 12.89
N THR A 26 4.01 8.13 11.94
CA THR A 26 4.13 6.92 11.12
C THR A 26 4.54 5.71 11.96
N ALA A 27 5.47 5.86 12.92
CA ALA A 27 5.82 4.79 13.85
C ALA A 27 4.62 4.35 14.71
N VAL A 28 3.81 5.29 15.20
CA VAL A 28 2.60 4.97 15.96
C VAL A 28 1.62 4.14 15.12
N PHE A 29 1.44 4.49 13.84
CA PHE A 29 0.62 3.68 12.94
C PHE A 29 1.19 2.29 12.64
N ALA A 30 2.52 2.12 12.73
CA ALA A 30 3.15 0.81 12.61
C ALA A 30 2.95 -0.06 13.86
N ILE A 31 2.95 0.55 15.05
CA ILE A 31 2.98 -0.18 16.34
C ILE A 31 1.58 -0.54 16.84
N VAL A 32 0.61 0.36 16.69
CA VAL A 32 -0.69 0.17 17.33
C VAL A 32 -1.53 -0.85 16.55
N PRO A 33 -1.96 -1.97 17.16
CA PRO A 33 -2.63 -3.07 16.45
C PRO A 33 -3.88 -2.67 15.68
N ILE A 34 -4.63 -1.67 16.15
CA ILE A 34 -5.86 -1.21 15.50
C ILE A 34 -5.62 -0.66 14.08
N PHE A 35 -4.39 -0.24 13.78
CA PHE A 35 -4.03 0.27 12.46
C PHE A 35 -3.52 -0.81 11.51
N LEU A 36 -3.22 -2.03 12.00
CA LEU A 36 -2.77 -3.14 11.17
C LEU A 36 -3.78 -3.44 10.07
N ASN A 37 -3.25 -3.72 8.87
CA ASN A 37 -4.06 -3.99 7.69
C ASN A 37 -5.07 -2.87 7.34
N THR A 38 -4.76 -1.60 7.69
CA THR A 38 -5.59 -0.43 7.33
C THR A 38 -4.81 0.60 6.51
N SER A 39 -5.51 1.63 6.03
CA SER A 39 -4.90 2.80 5.35
C SER A 39 -3.84 3.53 6.17
N PHE A 40 -3.85 3.39 7.51
CA PHE A 40 -2.88 4.06 8.37
C PHE A 40 -1.56 3.32 8.40
N HIS A 41 -1.60 1.99 8.44
CA HIS A 41 -0.37 1.18 8.46
C HIS A 41 0.36 1.21 7.11
N THR A 42 -0.34 1.37 5.98
CA THR A 42 0.30 1.36 4.65
C THR A 42 1.38 2.42 4.52
N ILE A 43 1.20 3.61 5.10
CA ILE A 43 2.13 4.74 4.96
C ILE A 43 3.53 4.47 5.53
N THR A 44 3.67 3.39 6.31
CA THR A 44 4.93 2.95 6.91
C THR A 44 5.88 2.30 5.90
N ALA A 45 5.34 1.79 4.78
CA ALA A 45 6.06 0.97 3.82
C ALA A 45 6.04 1.51 2.38
N THR A 46 5.29 2.58 2.12
CA THR A 46 4.98 3.07 0.76
C THR A 46 5.16 4.57 0.63
N PHE A 47 5.13 5.11 -0.59
CA PHE A 47 5.66 6.46 -0.89
C PHE A 47 4.64 7.59 -0.94
N GLU A 48 3.35 7.34 -1.09
CA GLU A 48 2.33 8.34 -1.48
C GLU A 48 2.25 9.54 -0.52
N VAL A 49 2.26 9.31 0.79
CA VAL A 49 2.24 10.40 1.80
C VAL A 49 3.60 11.11 1.84
N TRP A 50 4.69 10.38 1.63
CA TRP A 50 6.03 10.95 1.55
C TRP A 50 6.24 11.80 0.30
N ILE A 51 5.66 11.41 -0.83
CA ILE A 51 5.61 12.22 -2.06
C ILE A 51 4.91 13.55 -1.78
N LEU A 52 3.79 13.52 -1.04
CA LEU A 52 3.10 14.75 -0.62
C LEU A 52 4.02 15.64 0.21
N PHE A 53 4.74 15.10 1.20
CA PHE A 53 5.70 15.86 1.99
C PHE A 53 6.83 16.44 1.14
N GLY A 54 7.40 15.65 0.23
CA GLY A 54 8.43 16.10 -0.71
C GLY A 54 7.95 17.27 -1.55
N ILE A 55 6.79 17.14 -2.21
CA ILE A 55 6.19 18.21 -3.02
C ILE A 55 5.90 19.45 -2.15
N PHE A 56 5.36 19.27 -0.95
CA PHE A 56 5.08 20.37 -0.03
C PHE A 56 6.36 21.16 0.32
N ILE A 57 7.45 20.46 0.62
CA ILE A 57 8.74 21.08 0.91
C ILE A 57 9.28 21.82 -0.30
N ILE A 58 9.30 21.17 -1.47
CA ILE A 58 9.79 21.73 -2.73
C ILE A 58 9.07 23.04 -3.05
N MET A 59 7.73 23.02 -3.02
CA MET A 59 6.92 24.16 -3.40
C MET A 59 7.09 25.36 -2.47
N ASN A 60 7.39 25.12 -1.19
CA ASN A 60 7.60 26.18 -0.18
C ASN A 60 9.08 26.56 0.03
N SER A 61 10.00 25.98 -0.75
CA SER A 61 11.43 26.31 -0.68
C SER A 61 11.80 27.54 -1.51
N LYS A 62 12.89 28.21 -1.12
CA LYS A 62 13.33 29.50 -1.69
C LYS A 62 14.15 29.32 -2.96
N SER A 63 14.97 28.28 -3.03
CA SER A 63 15.84 27.96 -4.17
C SER A 63 15.93 26.44 -4.39
N ASN A 64 16.53 26.03 -5.51
CA ASN A 64 16.76 24.62 -5.82
C ASN A 64 17.58 23.93 -4.72
N LEU A 65 18.63 24.59 -4.24
CA LEU A 65 19.49 24.05 -3.18
C LEU A 65 18.77 24.00 -1.83
N ASP A 66 17.98 25.03 -1.49
CA ASP A 66 17.15 25.03 -0.29
C ASP A 66 16.12 23.88 -0.31
N SER A 67 15.52 23.63 -1.48
CA SER A 67 14.62 22.51 -1.71
C SER A 67 15.30 21.15 -1.53
N ALA A 68 16.44 20.96 -2.20
CA ALA A 68 17.25 19.74 -2.11
C ALA A 68 17.65 19.42 -0.67
N LEU A 69 18.20 20.40 0.05
CA LEU A 69 18.66 20.25 1.43
C LEU A 69 17.49 19.98 2.37
N LYS A 70 16.36 20.67 2.23
CA LYS A 70 15.20 20.44 3.11
C LYS A 70 14.54 19.11 2.85
N CYS A 71 14.40 18.67 1.60
CA CYS A 71 13.92 17.32 1.29
C CYS A 71 14.86 16.28 1.90
N PHE A 72 16.16 16.38 1.62
CA PHE A 72 17.16 15.46 2.16
C PHE A 72 17.11 15.38 3.69
N VAL A 73 17.17 16.52 4.39
CA VAL A 73 17.16 16.57 5.86
C VAL A 73 15.83 16.08 6.44
N PHE A 74 14.70 16.40 5.81
CA PHE A 74 13.41 15.91 6.27
C PHE A 74 13.38 14.38 6.29
N PHE A 75 13.78 13.74 5.19
CA PHE A 75 13.80 12.27 5.09
C PHE A 75 14.90 11.64 5.94
N LEU A 76 16.06 12.29 6.05
CA LEU A 76 17.17 11.84 6.91
C LEU A 76 16.78 11.80 8.38
N ILE A 77 15.85 12.66 8.82
CA ILE A 77 15.33 12.63 10.19
C ILE A 77 14.16 11.65 10.28
N SER A 78 13.16 11.78 9.40
CA SER A 78 11.89 11.06 9.57
C SER A 78 12.07 9.55 9.39
N GLN A 79 12.80 9.10 8.38
CA GLN A 79 12.91 7.68 8.03
C GLN A 79 13.58 6.84 9.13
N PRO A 80 14.79 7.16 9.63
CA PRO A 80 15.37 6.36 10.71
C PRO A 80 14.56 6.47 12.01
N LEU A 81 13.91 7.60 12.27
CA LEU A 81 13.07 7.77 13.46
C LEU A 81 11.86 6.82 13.46
N VAL A 82 11.26 6.55 12.29
CA VAL A 82 10.19 5.55 12.14
C VAL A 82 10.65 4.19 12.69
N TYR A 83 11.86 3.75 12.33
CA TYR A 83 12.42 2.48 12.78
C TYR A 83 12.85 2.51 14.24
N LEU A 84 13.53 3.58 14.69
CA LEU A 84 14.00 3.71 16.08
C LEU A 84 12.86 3.55 17.09
N ILE A 85 11.70 4.16 16.81
CA ILE A 85 10.54 4.10 17.70
C ILE A 85 9.92 2.69 17.72
N GLN A 86 9.98 1.95 16.61
CA GLN A 86 9.42 0.60 16.50
C GLN A 86 10.27 -0.46 17.20
N VAL A 87 11.60 -0.29 17.30
CA VAL A 87 12.54 -1.27 17.90
C VAL A 87 12.04 -1.85 19.24
N PRO A 88 11.66 -1.05 20.25
CA PRO A 88 11.25 -1.61 21.55
C PRO A 88 9.90 -2.34 21.54
N PHE A 89 9.12 -2.22 20.45
CA PHE A 89 7.78 -2.81 20.33
C PHE A 89 7.71 -3.93 19.28
N SER A 90 8.82 -4.22 18.59
CA SER A 90 8.87 -5.24 17.55
C SER A 90 9.57 -6.50 18.06
N SER A 91 9.03 -7.67 17.69
CA SER A 91 9.65 -8.97 17.94
C SER A 91 11.02 -9.11 17.28
N MET A 92 11.29 -8.35 16.21
CA MET A 92 12.59 -8.33 15.53
C MET A 92 13.63 -7.43 16.22
N GLY A 93 13.21 -6.57 17.16
CA GLY A 93 14.09 -5.59 17.82
C GLY A 93 14.90 -4.77 16.82
N TRP A 94 16.22 -4.71 17.00
CA TRP A 94 17.16 -4.03 16.10
C TRP A 94 17.23 -4.64 14.69
N GLY A 95 16.76 -5.87 14.50
CA GLY A 95 16.68 -6.51 13.18
C GLY A 95 15.82 -5.73 12.18
N LEU A 96 14.88 -4.91 12.66
CA LEU A 96 14.09 -3.99 11.83
C LEU A 96 14.94 -3.04 10.98
N PHE A 97 16.13 -2.66 11.45
CA PHE A 97 17.02 -1.78 10.68
C PHE A 97 17.58 -2.43 9.41
N GLY A 98 17.45 -3.74 9.24
CA GLY A 98 17.74 -4.39 7.96
C GLY A 98 16.92 -3.81 6.80
N TYR A 99 15.68 -3.38 7.06
CA TYR A 99 14.82 -2.76 6.04
C TYR A 99 15.14 -1.29 5.77
N TYR A 100 15.88 -0.62 6.67
CA TYR A 100 16.23 0.79 6.50
C TYR A 100 17.20 1.04 5.33
N GLY A 101 17.98 0.03 4.91
CA GLY A 101 18.89 0.16 3.77
C GLY A 101 18.19 0.64 2.49
N TYR A 102 16.98 0.13 2.23
CA TYR A 102 16.14 0.59 1.13
C TYR A 102 15.76 2.07 1.26
N TRP A 103 15.27 2.48 2.43
CA TRP A 103 14.86 3.86 2.71
C TRP A 103 16.02 4.86 2.73
N PHE A 104 17.21 4.40 3.10
CA PHE A 104 18.41 5.24 3.06
C PHE A 104 18.76 5.65 1.63
N ILE A 105 18.66 4.71 0.67
CA ILE A 105 18.87 5.02 -0.76
C ILE A 105 17.87 6.09 -1.23
N TRP A 106 16.59 5.92 -0.89
CA TRP A 106 15.56 6.92 -1.22
C TRP A 106 15.81 8.27 -0.57
N THR A 107 16.29 8.28 0.67
CA THR A 107 16.68 9.49 1.38
C THR A 107 17.81 10.22 0.64
N LEU A 108 18.84 9.51 0.17
CA LEU A 108 19.92 10.10 -0.64
C LEU A 108 19.37 10.69 -1.95
N LEU A 109 18.47 9.98 -2.63
CA LEU A 109 17.84 10.44 -3.87
C LEU A 109 16.94 11.68 -3.65
N CYS A 110 16.47 11.95 -2.43
CA CYS A 110 15.71 13.17 -2.13
C CYS A 110 16.51 14.45 -2.37
N PHE A 111 17.84 14.40 -2.34
CA PHE A 111 18.68 15.56 -2.68
C PHE A 111 18.54 15.96 -4.17
N PRO A 112 18.90 15.10 -5.16
CA PRO A 112 18.72 15.43 -6.57
C PRO A 112 17.24 15.62 -6.93
N MET A 113 16.32 14.83 -6.37
CA MET A 113 14.88 14.99 -6.60
C MET A 113 14.37 16.35 -6.11
N GLY A 114 14.78 16.80 -4.92
CA GLY A 114 14.41 18.10 -4.38
C GLY A 114 14.99 19.25 -5.21
N PHE A 115 16.22 19.09 -5.73
CA PHE A 115 16.85 20.09 -6.60
C PHE A 115 16.09 20.25 -7.92
N VAL A 116 15.82 19.13 -8.61
CA VAL A 116 15.10 19.12 -9.91
C VAL A 116 13.64 19.51 -9.71
N GLY A 117 13.00 19.00 -8.66
CA GLY A 117 11.62 19.29 -8.31
C GLY A 117 11.32 20.78 -8.17
N TYR A 118 12.29 21.59 -7.73
CA TYR A 118 12.11 23.04 -7.63
C TYR A 118 11.73 23.69 -8.97
N TYR A 119 12.17 23.14 -10.11
CA TYR A 119 11.80 23.67 -11.43
C TYR A 119 10.31 23.54 -11.76
N MET A 120 9.53 22.74 -11.02
CA MET A 120 8.06 22.74 -11.11
C MET A 120 7.48 24.14 -10.85
N LYS A 121 8.13 24.95 -10.00
CA LYS A 121 7.71 26.33 -9.67
C LYS A 121 7.79 27.29 -10.85
N LYS A 122 8.47 26.92 -11.96
CA LYS A 122 8.56 27.73 -13.17
C LYS A 122 7.26 27.75 -13.98
N ASP A 123 6.29 26.89 -13.65
CA ASP A 123 4.95 26.88 -14.24
C ASP A 123 4.99 26.68 -15.76
N LYS A 124 5.76 25.68 -16.20
CA LYS A 124 5.94 25.28 -17.60
C LYS A 124 5.67 23.78 -17.76
N TRP A 125 5.44 23.33 -18.99
CA TRP A 125 5.15 21.93 -19.31
C TRP A 125 6.23 20.95 -18.82
N TRP A 126 7.51 21.33 -18.88
CA TRP A 126 8.57 20.49 -18.30
C TRP A 126 8.45 20.35 -16.78
N GLY A 127 7.84 21.32 -16.08
CA GLY A 127 7.49 21.19 -14.67
C GLY A 127 6.49 20.07 -14.45
N TYR A 128 5.51 19.92 -15.33
CA TYR A 128 4.58 18.79 -15.29
C TYR A 128 5.27 17.46 -15.61
N LEU A 129 6.23 17.44 -16.55
CA LEU A 129 7.06 16.26 -16.81
C LEU A 129 7.89 15.85 -15.58
N ILE A 130 8.38 16.80 -14.78
CA ILE A 130 9.07 16.52 -13.52
C ILE A 130 8.12 15.90 -12.48
N LEU A 131 6.85 16.32 -12.46
CA LEU A 131 5.84 15.78 -11.54
C LEU A 131 5.36 14.37 -11.95
N LEU A 132 5.38 14.05 -13.24
CA LEU A 132 4.77 12.85 -13.79
C LEU A 132 5.31 11.53 -13.18
N PRO A 133 6.64 11.34 -12.96
CA PRO A 133 7.13 10.16 -12.25
C PRO A 133 6.52 9.96 -10.87
N MET A 134 6.27 11.04 -10.12
CA MET A 134 5.63 10.97 -8.80
C MET A 134 4.14 10.60 -8.90
N ILE A 135 3.45 11.07 -9.94
CA ILE A 135 2.07 10.65 -10.24
C ILE A 135 2.02 9.18 -10.63
N LEU A 136 2.99 8.69 -11.42
CA LEU A 136 3.08 7.27 -11.80
C LEU A 136 3.34 6.37 -10.59
N LEU A 137 4.29 6.74 -9.72
CA LEU A 137 4.52 6.04 -8.45
C LEU A 137 3.23 5.99 -7.61
N THR A 138 2.52 7.12 -7.51
CA THR A 138 1.23 7.19 -6.79
C THR A 138 0.16 6.30 -7.44
N GLY A 139 0.15 6.19 -8.77
CA GLY A 139 -0.76 5.31 -9.51
C GLY A 139 -0.47 3.82 -9.30
N MET A 140 0.80 3.43 -9.18
CA MET A 140 1.15 2.05 -8.81
C MET A 140 0.69 1.72 -7.39
N SER A 141 0.91 2.63 -6.42
CA SER A 141 0.35 2.49 -5.08
C SER A 141 -1.18 2.40 -5.09
N TYR A 142 -1.86 3.25 -5.88
CA TYR A 142 -3.31 3.23 -6.03
C TYR A 142 -3.82 1.85 -6.46
N MET A 143 -3.20 1.24 -7.46
CA MET A 143 -3.58 -0.07 -7.98
C MET A 143 -3.53 -1.15 -6.89
N ASN A 144 -2.44 -1.18 -6.12
CA ASN A 144 -2.27 -2.11 -5.01
C ASN A 144 -3.33 -1.89 -3.92
N TYR A 145 -3.53 -0.65 -3.47
CA TYR A 145 -4.50 -0.38 -2.41
C TYR A 145 -5.95 -0.55 -2.82
N PHE A 146 -6.28 -0.27 -4.08
CA PHE A 146 -7.62 -0.52 -4.57
C PHE A 146 -7.90 -2.03 -4.60
N SER A 147 -6.91 -2.83 -5.03
CA SER A 147 -6.98 -4.29 -4.91
C SER A 147 -7.13 -4.74 -3.45
N ASP A 148 -6.34 -4.21 -2.52
CA ASP A 148 -6.46 -4.58 -1.10
C ASP A 148 -7.80 -4.12 -0.49
N CYS A 149 -8.33 -2.99 -0.94
CA CYS A 149 -9.65 -2.48 -0.56
C CYS A 149 -10.78 -3.37 -1.10
N GLN A 150 -10.66 -3.88 -2.33
CA GLN A 150 -11.62 -4.84 -2.88
C GLN A 150 -11.63 -6.14 -2.07
N PHE A 151 -10.45 -6.65 -1.68
CA PHE A 151 -10.34 -7.89 -0.92
C PHE A 151 -10.82 -7.73 0.54
N SER A 152 -10.51 -6.59 1.18
CA SER A 152 -10.73 -6.36 2.61
C SER A 152 -11.60 -5.16 2.94
N PHE A 153 -12.64 -4.91 2.14
CA PHE A 153 -13.52 -3.76 2.30
C PHE A 153 -14.11 -3.68 3.74
N PRO A 154 -14.12 -2.51 4.42
CA PRO A 154 -13.72 -1.16 3.97
C PRO A 154 -12.27 -0.77 4.31
N ARG A 155 -11.40 -1.73 4.65
CA ARG A 155 -9.96 -1.44 4.89
C ARG A 155 -9.34 -0.85 3.62
N TYR A 156 -8.26 -0.08 3.77
CA TYR A 156 -7.54 0.58 2.66
C TYR A 156 -8.31 1.66 1.86
N ILE A 157 -9.57 1.95 2.19
CA ILE A 157 -10.35 2.95 1.45
C ILE A 157 -9.76 4.37 1.51
N LEU A 158 -9.25 4.80 2.67
CA LEU A 158 -8.74 6.17 2.83
C LEU A 158 -7.48 6.41 2.00
N ILE A 159 -6.55 5.45 2.01
CA ILE A 159 -5.30 5.59 1.24
C ILE A 159 -5.57 5.47 -0.26
N THR A 160 -6.53 4.62 -0.66
CA THR A 160 -7.00 4.51 -2.04
C THR A 160 -7.56 5.84 -2.55
N LEU A 161 -8.47 6.45 -1.79
CA LEU A 161 -9.03 7.76 -2.12
C LEU A 161 -7.97 8.86 -2.12
N PHE A 162 -7.01 8.79 -1.19
CA PHE A 162 -5.88 9.71 -1.15
C PHE A 162 -5.05 9.64 -2.43
N CYS A 163 -4.67 8.44 -2.90
CA CYS A 163 -3.90 8.27 -4.13
C CYS A 163 -4.68 8.78 -5.35
N ALA A 164 -5.95 8.42 -5.48
CA ALA A 164 -6.81 8.90 -6.58
C ALA A 164 -6.91 10.44 -6.58
N ALA A 165 -7.12 11.03 -5.41
CA ALA A 165 -7.16 12.48 -5.26
C ALA A 165 -5.81 13.13 -5.57
N ALA A 166 -4.69 12.56 -5.09
CA ALA A 166 -3.35 13.07 -5.33
C ALA A 166 -3.01 13.14 -6.83
N MET A 167 -3.32 12.08 -7.58
CA MET A 167 -3.11 12.02 -9.04
C MET A 167 -3.83 13.16 -9.80
N ILE A 168 -5.01 13.55 -9.33
CA ILE A 168 -5.82 14.61 -9.95
C ILE A 168 -5.43 16.00 -9.42
N LEU A 169 -5.21 16.12 -8.11
CA LEU A 169 -5.06 17.40 -7.43
C LEU A 169 -3.65 17.95 -7.46
N TYR A 170 -2.60 17.13 -7.62
CA TYR A 170 -1.23 17.65 -7.70
C TYR A 170 -1.07 18.68 -8.84
N PRO A 171 -1.46 18.40 -10.09
CA PRO A 171 -1.34 19.39 -11.16
C PRO A 171 -2.21 20.63 -10.92
N VAL A 172 -3.41 20.45 -10.35
CA VAL A 172 -4.37 21.53 -10.09
C VAL A 172 -3.87 22.50 -9.03
N CYS A 173 -3.17 21.99 -8.03
CA CYS A 173 -2.70 22.73 -6.86
C CYS A 173 -1.29 23.31 -7.02
N ILE A 174 -0.43 22.67 -7.82
CA ILE A 174 0.97 23.06 -8.02
C ILE A 174 1.10 24.15 -9.09
N PHE A 175 0.44 23.97 -10.23
CA PHE A 175 0.58 24.86 -11.39
C PHE A 175 -0.43 26.01 -11.35
N ARG A 176 -0.06 27.16 -11.93
CA ARG A 176 -0.94 28.32 -12.10
C ARG A 176 -1.51 28.36 -13.51
N ASP A 177 -0.75 27.91 -14.51
CA ASP A 177 -1.19 27.82 -15.89
C ASP A 177 -2.46 26.95 -16.00
N LYS A 178 -3.54 27.55 -16.52
CA LYS A 178 -4.85 26.90 -16.66
C LYS A 178 -4.79 25.66 -17.56
N ARG A 179 -3.96 25.68 -18.62
CA ARG A 179 -3.82 24.56 -19.56
C ARG A 179 -3.15 23.38 -18.88
N ILE A 180 -2.07 23.60 -18.13
CA ILE A 180 -1.37 22.54 -17.39
C ILE A 180 -2.29 21.94 -16.33
N ARG A 181 -3.02 22.78 -15.58
CA ARG A 181 -3.96 22.32 -14.54
C ARG A 181 -5.06 21.42 -15.11
N ILE A 182 -5.73 21.87 -16.18
CA ILE A 182 -6.84 21.12 -16.80
C ILE A 182 -6.30 19.83 -17.43
N THR A 183 -5.21 19.91 -18.18
CA THR A 183 -4.64 18.74 -18.85
C THR A 183 -4.14 17.72 -17.83
N GLY A 184 -3.42 18.16 -16.79
CA GLY A 184 -2.94 17.28 -15.74
C GLY A 184 -4.06 16.63 -14.94
N ALA A 185 -5.13 17.38 -14.64
CA ALA A 185 -6.32 16.82 -13.99
C ALA A 185 -7.05 15.79 -14.87
N ALA A 186 -7.19 16.09 -16.17
CA ALA A 186 -7.81 15.17 -17.13
C ALA A 186 -7.02 13.88 -17.28
N ILE A 187 -5.69 13.97 -17.41
CA ILE A 187 -4.79 12.81 -17.45
C ILE A 187 -4.88 12.02 -16.14
N GLY A 188 -4.82 12.70 -14.99
CA GLY A 188 -4.94 12.05 -13.68
C GLY A 188 -6.27 11.32 -13.52
N ALA A 189 -7.38 11.94 -13.92
CA ALA A 189 -8.71 11.33 -13.87
C ALA A 189 -8.84 10.13 -14.82
N ALA A 190 -8.36 10.27 -16.06
CA ALA A 190 -8.34 9.16 -17.02
C ALA A 190 -7.50 7.99 -16.51
N ALA A 191 -6.34 8.27 -15.90
CA ALA A 191 -5.48 7.25 -15.30
C ALA A 191 -6.18 6.54 -14.13
N VAL A 192 -6.82 7.28 -13.22
CA VAL A 192 -7.60 6.67 -12.12
C VAL A 192 -8.68 5.75 -12.69
N VAL A 193 -9.52 6.23 -13.61
CA VAL A 193 -10.58 5.41 -14.24
C VAL A 193 -10.00 4.16 -14.90
N THR A 194 -8.92 4.31 -15.66
CA THR A 194 -8.28 3.18 -16.35
C THR A 194 -7.78 2.14 -15.36
N LEU A 195 -7.06 2.57 -14.32
CA LEU A 195 -6.55 1.68 -13.28
C LEU A 195 -7.68 1.02 -12.48
N THR A 196 -8.75 1.76 -12.15
CA THR A 196 -9.94 1.19 -11.52
C THR A 196 -10.54 0.09 -12.38
N VAL A 197 -10.75 0.34 -13.67
CA VAL A 197 -11.32 -0.66 -14.60
C VAL A 197 -10.42 -1.89 -14.70
N ILE A 198 -9.10 -1.71 -14.79
CA ILE A 198 -8.15 -2.83 -14.82
C ILE A 198 -8.29 -3.70 -13.56
N CYS A 199 -8.35 -3.10 -12.37
CA CYS A 199 -8.52 -3.85 -11.12
C CYS A 199 -9.91 -4.48 -10.97
N LEU A 200 -10.96 -3.87 -11.52
CA LEU A 200 -12.30 -4.46 -11.51
C LEU A 200 -12.40 -5.67 -12.45
N LEU A 201 -11.68 -5.65 -13.58
CA LEU A 201 -11.62 -6.77 -14.52
C LEU A 201 -10.70 -7.89 -14.04
N ASN A 202 -9.74 -7.57 -13.17
CA ASN A 202 -8.80 -8.53 -12.57
C ASN A 202 -8.90 -8.46 -11.05
N PRO A 203 -10.01 -8.93 -10.47
CA PRO A 203 -10.20 -8.87 -9.02
C PRO A 203 -9.09 -9.65 -8.29
N PRO A 204 -8.72 -9.22 -7.08
CA PRO A 204 -7.74 -9.93 -6.28
C PRO A 204 -8.19 -11.36 -5.97
N VAL A 205 -7.28 -12.31 -6.17
CA VAL A 205 -7.43 -13.70 -5.73
C VAL A 205 -6.22 -14.06 -4.86
N TYR A 206 -6.48 -14.63 -3.69
CA TYR A 206 -5.47 -15.23 -2.83
C TYR A 206 -5.57 -16.74 -2.97
N SER A 207 -4.67 -17.31 -3.77
CA SER A 207 -4.58 -18.75 -4.04
C SER A 207 -3.64 -19.41 -3.04
N THR A 208 -4.12 -20.44 -2.33
CA THR A 208 -3.34 -21.13 -1.29
C THR A 208 -3.87 -22.53 -1.01
N ASP A 209 -3.01 -23.41 -0.53
CA ASP A 209 -3.38 -24.74 -0.07
C ASP A 209 -3.70 -24.69 1.43
N ILE A 210 -4.91 -25.07 1.80
CA ILE A 210 -5.47 -24.88 3.15
C ILE A 210 -5.52 -26.14 4.01
N LEU A 211 -5.41 -27.33 3.39
CA LEU A 211 -5.40 -28.62 4.09
C LEU A 211 -4.60 -29.64 3.28
N SER A 212 -3.68 -30.34 3.93
CA SER A 212 -2.97 -31.49 3.36
C SER A 212 -3.67 -32.80 3.72
N SER A 213 -3.49 -33.83 2.90
CA SER A 213 -3.81 -35.20 3.30
C SER A 213 -3.05 -35.56 4.59
N SER A 214 -3.68 -36.31 5.47
CA SER A 214 -3.07 -36.81 6.71
C SER A 214 -3.70 -38.14 7.12
N GLU A 215 -3.13 -38.84 8.10
CA GLU A 215 -3.74 -40.07 8.63
C GLU A 215 -5.15 -39.82 9.19
N GLU A 216 -5.40 -38.63 9.74
CA GLU A 216 -6.70 -38.25 10.30
C GLU A 216 -7.68 -37.76 9.22
N THR A 217 -7.18 -37.24 8.10
CA THR A 217 -7.95 -36.79 6.93
C THR A 217 -7.28 -37.27 5.64
N PRO A 218 -7.41 -38.56 5.29
CA PRO A 218 -6.87 -39.04 4.02
C PRO A 218 -7.67 -38.38 2.90
N LEU A 219 -7.00 -37.65 2.01
CA LEU A 219 -7.59 -37.01 0.84
C LEU A 219 -7.25 -37.81 -0.41
N ASP A 220 -8.25 -37.98 -1.27
CA ASP A 220 -8.10 -38.55 -2.60
C ASP A 220 -9.06 -37.87 -3.59
N ASP A 221 -9.10 -38.33 -4.84
CA ASP A 221 -9.93 -37.80 -5.92
C ASP A 221 -11.44 -38.05 -5.75
N THR A 222 -11.83 -38.86 -4.77
CA THR A 222 -13.23 -39.20 -4.48
C THR A 222 -13.86 -38.32 -3.39
N TYR A 223 -13.03 -37.54 -2.67
CA TYR A 223 -13.52 -36.56 -1.72
C TYR A 223 -14.14 -35.36 -2.44
N THR A 224 -15.11 -34.73 -1.78
CA THR A 224 -15.72 -33.49 -2.27
C THR A 224 -15.58 -32.39 -1.24
N VAL A 225 -15.25 -31.19 -1.70
CA VAL A 225 -15.13 -30.01 -0.85
C VAL A 225 -16.08 -28.93 -1.36
N ALA A 226 -16.76 -28.26 -0.43
CA ALA A 226 -17.65 -27.16 -0.73
C ALA A 226 -17.46 -26.06 0.31
N ILE A 227 -17.34 -24.82 -0.16
CA ILE A 227 -17.36 -23.64 0.70
C ILE A 227 -18.82 -23.25 0.97
N GLU A 228 -19.12 -22.83 2.20
CA GLU A 228 -20.47 -22.45 2.60
C GLU A 228 -20.97 -21.21 1.84
N ASP A 229 -20.10 -20.20 1.68
CA ASP A 229 -20.39 -18.98 0.92
C ASP A 229 -19.43 -18.85 -0.27
N SER A 230 -19.93 -19.16 -1.46
CA SER A 230 -19.18 -19.08 -2.72
C SER A 230 -18.70 -17.67 -3.08
N SER A 231 -19.20 -16.63 -2.41
CA SER A 231 -18.66 -15.28 -2.60
C SER A 231 -17.29 -15.08 -1.95
N TYR A 232 -16.85 -15.98 -1.06
CA TYR A 232 -15.49 -16.00 -0.52
C TYR A 232 -14.45 -16.56 -1.48
N GLY A 233 -14.85 -17.34 -2.47
CA GLY A 233 -13.91 -18.00 -3.38
C GLY A 233 -14.38 -19.37 -3.79
N ASP A 234 -13.46 -20.10 -4.39
CA ASP A 234 -13.66 -21.48 -4.83
C ASP A 234 -12.65 -22.38 -4.11
N ILE A 235 -13.08 -23.57 -3.69
CA ILE A 235 -12.22 -24.57 -3.05
C ILE A 235 -12.31 -25.86 -3.85
N LYS A 236 -11.19 -26.52 -4.08
CA LYS A 236 -11.08 -27.76 -4.86
C LYS A 236 -9.99 -28.66 -4.29
N ILE A 237 -10.14 -29.96 -4.49
CA ILE A 237 -9.08 -30.92 -4.19
C ILE A 237 -8.17 -31.02 -5.42
N VAL A 238 -6.86 -30.89 -5.21
CA VAL A 238 -5.85 -30.91 -6.27
C VAL A 238 -4.75 -31.87 -5.87
N TYR A 239 -4.30 -32.68 -6.82
CA TYR A 239 -3.10 -33.49 -6.66
C TYR A 239 -1.86 -32.63 -6.93
N MET A 240 -0.91 -32.62 -5.98
CA MET A 240 0.35 -31.90 -6.13
C MET A 240 1.51 -32.87 -6.36
N GLU A 241 2.06 -32.83 -7.58
CA GLU A 241 3.18 -33.70 -7.97
C GLU A 241 4.44 -33.49 -7.10
N GLU A 242 4.69 -32.27 -6.61
CA GLU A 242 5.90 -31.95 -5.82
C GLU A 242 5.97 -32.68 -4.48
N ILE A 243 4.81 -33.01 -3.89
CA ILE A 243 4.69 -33.75 -2.62
C ILE A 243 4.00 -35.10 -2.79
N GLU A 244 3.67 -35.47 -4.04
CA GLU A 244 2.96 -36.69 -4.43
C GLU A 244 1.65 -36.94 -3.67
N ASP A 245 0.92 -35.88 -3.31
CA ASP A 245 -0.23 -35.95 -2.40
C ASP A 245 -1.39 -35.03 -2.79
N TYR A 246 -2.59 -35.31 -2.28
CA TYR A 246 -3.78 -34.49 -2.47
C TYR A 246 -3.88 -33.38 -1.42
N MET A 247 -4.27 -32.19 -1.87
CA MET A 247 -4.50 -31.02 -1.02
C MET A 247 -5.82 -30.35 -1.34
N VAL A 248 -6.37 -29.68 -0.33
CA VAL A 248 -7.46 -28.73 -0.51
C VAL A 248 -6.87 -27.38 -0.90
N HIS A 249 -7.05 -27.00 -2.16
CA HIS A 249 -6.64 -25.72 -2.72
C HIS A 249 -7.80 -24.73 -2.70
N ALA A 250 -7.53 -23.48 -2.31
CA ALA A 250 -8.52 -22.41 -2.24
C ALA A 250 -8.09 -21.18 -3.05
N ASP A 251 -8.99 -20.69 -3.89
CA ASP A 251 -8.91 -19.44 -4.64
C ASP A 251 -9.82 -18.39 -3.99
N LEU A 252 -9.29 -17.68 -2.99
CA LEU A 252 -10.07 -16.78 -2.12
C LEU A 252 -10.18 -15.37 -2.72
N LYS A 253 -11.36 -14.76 -2.66
CA LYS A 253 -11.70 -13.49 -3.34
C LYS A 253 -11.97 -12.33 -2.36
N LYS A 254 -12.23 -12.62 -1.08
CA LYS A 254 -12.44 -11.61 -0.02
C LYS A 254 -11.99 -12.13 1.34
N SER A 255 -11.59 -11.22 2.22
CA SER A 255 -11.29 -11.51 3.62
C SER A 255 -12.56 -11.61 4.47
N GLY A 256 -12.48 -12.35 5.57
CA GLY A 256 -13.55 -12.53 6.54
C GLY A 256 -13.62 -13.97 7.02
N GLU A 257 -14.69 -14.31 7.72
CA GLU A 257 -14.89 -15.66 8.26
C GLU A 257 -15.92 -16.41 7.44
N THR A 258 -15.61 -17.66 7.11
CA THR A 258 -16.51 -18.59 6.42
C THR A 258 -16.24 -20.01 6.93
N SER A 259 -16.94 -21.00 6.37
CA SER A 259 -16.65 -22.39 6.64
C SER A 259 -16.59 -23.16 5.33
N PHE A 260 -15.92 -24.31 5.36
CA PHE A 260 -15.99 -25.27 4.27
C PHE A 260 -16.23 -26.66 4.82
N THR A 261 -16.83 -27.47 3.98
CA THR A 261 -17.24 -28.82 4.30
C THR A 261 -16.47 -29.80 3.44
N LEU A 262 -15.85 -30.78 4.08
CA LEU A 262 -15.19 -31.90 3.43
C LEU A 262 -16.06 -33.13 3.59
N LYS A 263 -16.49 -33.72 2.47
CA LYS A 263 -17.33 -34.91 2.45
C LYS A 263 -16.56 -36.09 1.89
N ALA A 264 -16.41 -37.10 2.72
CA ALA A 264 -15.76 -38.36 2.41
C ALA A 264 -16.69 -39.28 1.59
N PRO A 265 -16.14 -40.29 0.90
CA PRO A 265 -16.91 -41.23 0.07
C PRO A 265 -17.89 -42.07 0.86
N ASP A 266 -17.59 -42.33 2.14
CA ASP A 266 -18.45 -43.04 3.08
C ASP A 266 -19.65 -42.19 3.57
N GLY A 267 -19.77 -40.95 3.09
CA GLY A 267 -20.81 -40.00 3.44
C GLY A 267 -20.54 -39.20 4.71
N LYS A 268 -19.43 -39.47 5.43
CA LYS A 268 -19.04 -38.64 6.57
C LYS A 268 -18.64 -37.26 6.10
N THR A 269 -19.04 -36.29 6.89
CA THR A 269 -18.89 -34.87 6.58
C THR A 269 -18.17 -34.22 7.74
N ARG A 270 -17.09 -33.48 7.46
CA ARG A 270 -16.35 -32.67 8.43
C ARG A 270 -16.48 -31.20 8.05
N GLU A 271 -16.64 -30.36 9.05
CA GLU A 271 -16.77 -28.93 8.88
C GLU A 271 -15.55 -28.22 9.45
N PHE A 272 -15.02 -27.27 8.69
CA PHE A 272 -13.87 -26.48 9.06
C PHE A 272 -14.25 -25.00 9.03
N GLY A 273 -13.96 -24.26 10.10
CA GLY A 273 -13.95 -22.81 10.10
C GLY A 273 -12.73 -22.29 9.33
N LEU A 274 -12.94 -21.25 8.52
CA LEU A 274 -11.91 -20.61 7.71
C LEU A 274 -11.94 -19.09 7.95
N THR A 275 -10.90 -18.58 8.60
CA THR A 275 -10.67 -17.15 8.75
C THR A 275 -9.68 -16.69 7.68
N ILE A 276 -10.09 -15.76 6.82
CA ILE A 276 -9.33 -15.34 5.65
C ILE A 276 -8.84 -13.91 5.85
N GLU A 277 -7.53 -13.72 5.71
CA GLU A 277 -6.91 -12.41 5.55
C GLU A 277 -6.20 -12.29 4.20
N ARG A 278 -5.63 -11.12 3.91
CA ARG A 278 -5.06 -10.81 2.59
C ARG A 278 -3.94 -11.76 2.15
N ASN A 279 -3.11 -12.19 3.10
CA ASN A 279 -1.91 -12.98 2.85
C ASN A 279 -1.78 -14.17 3.82
N THR A 280 -2.84 -14.47 4.57
CA THR A 280 -2.85 -15.57 5.53
C THR A 280 -4.26 -16.08 5.71
N TYR A 281 -4.38 -17.28 6.23
CA TYR A 281 -5.63 -17.87 6.63
C TYR A 281 -5.43 -18.65 7.94
N GLU A 282 -6.53 -18.96 8.61
CA GLU A 282 -6.56 -19.88 9.76
C GLU A 282 -7.69 -20.88 9.54
N VAL A 283 -7.37 -22.17 9.68
CA VAL A 283 -8.35 -23.26 9.60
C VAL A 283 -8.54 -23.83 11.00
N THR A 284 -9.80 -23.97 11.42
CA THR A 284 -10.18 -24.57 12.69
C THR A 284 -11.18 -25.70 12.46
N GLU A 285 -10.91 -26.90 12.98
CA GLU A 285 -11.89 -28.00 12.95
C GLU A 285 -13.00 -27.71 13.96
N LYS A 286 -14.27 -27.88 13.54
CA LYS A 286 -15.45 -27.63 14.38
C LYS A 286 -16.00 -28.89 15.02
#